data_AF-A0ABD2VW63-F1
#
_entry.id   AF-A0ABD2VW63-F1
#
_cell.length_a   1.000
_cell.length_b   1.000
_cell.length_c   1.000
_cell.angle_alpha   90.00
_cell.angle_beta   90.00
_cell.angle_gamma   90.00
#
_symmetry.space_group_name_H-M   'P 1'
#
loop_
_entity.id
_entity.type
_entity.pdbx_description
1 polymer ?
#
loop_
_entity_poly.entity_id
_entity_poly.type
_entity_poly.pdbx_seq_one_letter_code
_entity_poly.pdbx_strand_id
1 'polypeptide(L)'
;MELKAQRSQLRNRKENVEGSTYKSNMSLFQKSEQSEGCIKIIPRSDSLQFSIPEMAIVFFDLETGRLDYNSREILQVCMKYENLQFDAFVTPTKSIDPQATKINGLSRVHKQLFLNGKELYLKNLCTSCLNL
;
A
#
# COMPACT_ATOMS: atom_id res chain seq x y z
N MET A 1 -1.31 32.90 7.93
CA MET A 1 -2.59 32.19 8.14
C MET A 1 -3.26 31.79 6.82
N GLU A 2 -3.14 32.60 5.78
CA GLU A 2 -3.77 32.42 4.47
C GLU A 2 -3.44 31.10 3.75
N LEU A 3 -2.16 30.68 3.76
CA LEU A 3 -1.73 29.40 3.16
C LEU A 3 -2.35 28.16 3.84
N LYS A 4 -2.64 28.24 5.15
CA LYS A 4 -3.33 27.15 5.87
C LYS A 4 -4.80 27.08 5.47
N ALA A 5 -5.44 28.23 5.28
CA ALA A 5 -6.82 28.31 4.82
C ALA A 5 -6.97 27.77 3.38
N GLN A 6 -6.06 28.13 2.48
CA GLN A 6 -6.05 27.61 1.10
C GLN A 6 -5.86 26.09 1.06
N ARG A 7 -4.94 25.54 1.86
CA ARG A 7 -4.74 24.08 1.98
C ARG A 7 -5.99 23.36 2.49
N SER A 8 -6.66 23.94 3.50
CA SER A 8 -7.91 23.40 4.05
C SER A 8 -9.04 23.40 3.01
N GLN A 9 -9.18 24.49 2.24
CA GLN A 9 -10.20 24.61 1.19
C GLN A 9 -9.98 23.60 0.05
N LEU A 10 -8.73 23.39 -0.37
CA LEU A 10 -8.40 22.41 -1.41
C LEU A 10 -8.69 20.97 -0.93
N ARG A 11 -8.40 20.67 0.34
CA ARG A 11 -8.70 19.38 0.95
C ARG A 11 -10.21 19.13 1.02
N ASN A 12 -10.99 20.10 1.51
CA ASN A 12 -12.46 19.99 1.56
C ASN A 12 -13.08 19.79 0.17
N ARG A 13 -12.57 20.48 -0.85
CA ARG A 13 -13.02 20.29 -2.24
C ARG A 13 -12.70 18.88 -2.74
N LYS A 14 -11.50 18.37 -2.43
CA LYS A 14 -11.09 17.02 -2.81
C LYS A 14 -11.95 15.96 -2.11
N GLU A 15 -12.21 16.10 -0.81
CA GLU A 15 -13.09 15.19 -0.05
C GLU A 15 -14.54 15.20 -0.59
N ASN A 16 -15.06 16.37 -0.99
CA ASN A 16 -16.41 16.49 -1.58
C ASN A 16 -16.53 15.84 -2.97
N VAL A 17 -15.47 15.86 -3.78
CA VAL A 17 -15.40 15.14 -5.06
C VAL A 17 -15.18 13.63 -4.82
N GLU A 18 -14.41 13.33 -3.77
CA GLU A 18 -14.15 12.03 -3.14
C GLU A 18 -15.43 11.21 -2.93
N GLY A 19 -16.44 11.85 -2.32
CA GLY A 19 -17.46 11.15 -1.54
C GLY A 19 -16.88 10.67 -0.20
N SER A 20 -17.70 10.07 0.68
CA SER A 20 -17.29 9.54 1.99
C SER A 20 -16.34 8.34 1.85
N THR A 21 -15.11 8.66 1.50
CA THR A 21 -14.09 7.71 1.08
C THR A 21 -13.16 7.49 2.25
N TYR A 22 -13.54 6.57 3.13
CA TYR A 22 -12.66 5.73 3.97
C TYR A 22 -13.57 5.05 5.01
N LYS A 23 -14.09 3.86 4.69
CA LYS A 23 -14.35 2.88 5.75
C LYS A 23 -13.04 2.14 5.95
N SER A 24 -12.18 2.66 6.82
CA SER A 24 -11.05 1.87 7.28
C SER A 24 -11.62 0.71 8.10
N ASN A 25 -11.71 -0.48 7.51
CA ASN A 25 -11.75 -1.72 8.30
C ASN A 25 -10.42 -1.96 9.03
N MET A 26 -9.50 -1.00 8.99
CA MET A 26 -8.41 -0.91 9.93
C MET A 26 -8.95 -0.39 11.26
N SER A 27 -8.89 -1.22 12.30
CA SER A 27 -9.17 -0.88 13.69
C SER A 27 -8.24 0.21 14.28
N LEU A 28 -7.47 0.91 13.45
CA LEU A 28 -6.49 1.95 13.81
C LEU A 28 -7.10 3.09 14.66
N PHE A 29 -8.42 3.31 14.60
CA PHE A 29 -9.10 4.38 15.32
C PHE A 29 -10.22 3.90 16.25
N GLN A 30 -10.39 2.59 16.41
CA GLN A 30 -11.36 2.07 17.37
C GLN A 30 -10.70 2.18 18.74
N LYS A 31 -11.07 3.20 19.53
CA LYS A 31 -10.73 3.27 20.95
C LYS A 31 -11.10 1.93 21.55
N SER A 32 -10.10 1.13 21.88
CA SER A 32 -10.27 -0.10 22.64
C SER A 32 -10.75 0.32 24.03
N GLU A 33 -12.07 0.36 24.22
CA GLU A 33 -12.59 0.10 25.54
C GLU A 33 -12.13 -1.31 25.92
N GLN A 34 -11.45 -1.36 27.05
CA GLN A 34 -10.85 -2.56 27.62
C GLN A 34 -11.84 -3.72 27.53
N SER A 35 -11.49 -4.75 26.76
CA SER A 35 -12.06 -6.07 26.93
C SER A 35 -10.90 -7.07 26.95
N GLU A 36 -10.56 -7.47 28.16
CA GLU A 36 -9.79 -8.68 28.43
C GLU A 36 -10.53 -9.85 27.75
N GLY A 37 -10.02 -10.34 26.62
CA GLY A 37 -10.85 -11.22 25.78
C GLY A 37 -10.14 -11.90 24.62
N CYS A 38 -9.09 -12.65 24.92
CA CYS A 38 -8.60 -13.81 24.15
C CYS A 38 -8.27 -13.61 22.65
N ILE A 39 -7.06 -13.11 22.38
CA ILE A 39 -6.36 -13.44 21.14
C ILE A 39 -5.96 -14.92 21.24
N LYS A 40 -6.57 -15.80 20.44
CA LYS A 40 -6.09 -17.16 20.27
C LYS A 40 -4.79 -17.14 19.47
N ILE A 41 -3.67 -17.05 20.19
CA ILE A 41 -2.33 -17.24 19.64
C ILE A 41 -2.23 -18.69 19.18
N ILE A 42 -2.11 -18.90 17.87
CA ILE A 42 -1.76 -20.21 17.31
C ILE A 42 -0.30 -20.47 17.70
N PRO A 43 0.03 -21.54 18.44
CA PRO A 43 1.41 -21.82 18.83
C PRO A 43 2.17 -22.24 17.56
N ARG A 44 3.02 -21.35 17.07
CA ARG A 44 3.96 -21.65 15.97
C ARG A 44 5.10 -22.44 16.58
N SER A 45 5.36 -23.64 16.06
CA SER A 45 6.43 -24.51 16.55
C SER A 45 7.78 -23.79 16.49
N ASP A 46 8.56 -24.02 17.54
CA ASP A 46 9.87 -23.44 17.85
C ASP A 46 10.79 -23.21 16.64
N SER A 47 11.28 -21.97 16.48
CA SER A 47 12.70 -21.62 16.16
C SER A 47 12.94 -20.23 15.55
N LEU A 48 11.97 -19.32 15.48
CA LEU A 48 12.24 -17.92 15.08
C LEU A 48 11.63 -16.94 16.08
N GLN A 49 12.40 -16.62 17.14
CA GLN A 49 12.10 -15.48 18.01
C GLN A 49 12.43 -14.19 17.26
N PHE A 50 11.47 -13.68 16.51
CA PHE A 50 11.47 -12.25 16.19
C PHE A 50 10.98 -11.53 17.44
N SER A 51 11.85 -10.78 18.11
CA SER A 51 11.43 -9.75 19.06
C SER A 51 10.75 -8.65 18.24
N ILE A 52 9.50 -8.87 17.83
CA ILE A 52 8.71 -7.83 17.19
C ILE A 52 8.51 -6.78 18.28
N PRO A 53 9.04 -5.56 18.14
CA PRO A 53 8.76 -4.51 19.11
C PRO A 53 7.24 -4.33 19.20
N GLU A 54 6.74 -4.01 20.39
CA GLU A 54 5.31 -3.82 20.68
C GLU A 54 4.63 -2.84 19.70
N MET A 55 5.42 -1.99 19.04
CA MET A 55 5.03 -1.14 17.93
C MET A 55 6.19 -0.99 16.93
N ALA A 56 5.91 -1.14 15.62
CA ALA A 56 6.86 -0.89 14.53
C ALA A 56 6.38 0.27 13.65
N ILE A 57 7.26 1.25 13.38
CA ILE A 57 6.98 2.34 12.45
C ILE A 57 7.54 1.96 11.08
N VAL A 58 6.65 1.60 10.16
CA VAL A 58 7.01 1.24 8.78
C VAL A 58 6.71 2.42 7.87
N PHE A 59 7.73 2.90 7.15
CA PHE A 59 7.52 3.84 6.06
C PHE A 59 7.08 3.06 4.84
N PHE A 60 6.04 3.52 4.15
CA PHE A 60 5.59 2.89 2.93
C PHE A 60 5.21 3.93 1.88
N ASP A 61 5.31 3.52 0.63
CA ASP A 61 4.85 4.28 -0.53
C ASP A 61 4.23 3.34 -1.58
N LEU A 62 3.32 3.89 -2.39
CA LEU A 62 2.56 3.13 -3.38
C LEU A 62 2.62 3.82 -4.75
N GLU A 63 2.98 3.03 -5.76
CA GLU A 63 2.77 3.44 -7.15
C GLU A 63 1.45 2.88 -7.65
N THR A 64 0.66 3.73 -8.31
CA THR A 64 -0.66 3.35 -8.84
C THR A 64 -0.75 3.63 -10.33
N GLY A 65 -1.59 2.85 -11.00
CA GLY A 65 -1.77 3.00 -12.44
C GLY A 65 -2.60 4.21 -12.84
N ARG A 66 -3.43 4.74 -11.93
CA ARG A 66 -4.38 5.83 -12.20
C ARG A 66 -4.77 6.62 -10.95
N LEU A 67 -5.10 7.90 -11.17
CA LEU A 67 -5.70 8.90 -10.28
C LEU A 67 -7.18 8.71 -9.92
N ASP A 68 -7.93 7.72 -10.41
CA ASP A 68 -9.40 7.66 -10.25
C ASP A 68 -9.89 6.45 -9.44
N TYR A 69 -10.75 6.67 -8.42
CA TYR A 69 -11.08 5.66 -7.40
C TYR A 69 -11.62 4.33 -7.97
N ASN A 70 -12.30 4.38 -9.11
CA ASN A 70 -12.97 3.22 -9.70
C ASN A 70 -12.05 2.33 -10.54
N SER A 71 -10.82 2.78 -10.86
CA SER A 71 -9.91 2.01 -11.70
C SER A 71 -8.43 2.07 -11.30
N ARG A 72 -8.12 2.52 -10.07
CA ARG A 72 -6.75 2.42 -9.53
C ARG A 72 -6.38 0.98 -9.25
N GLU A 73 -5.30 0.52 -9.86
CA GLU A 73 -4.58 -0.69 -9.45
C GLU A 73 -3.23 -0.27 -8.88
N ILE A 74 -2.78 -0.96 -7.82
CA ILE A 74 -1.44 -0.80 -7.27
C ILE A 74 -0.46 -1.50 -8.20
N LEU A 75 0.60 -0.80 -8.58
CA LEU A 75 1.66 -1.30 -9.46
C LEU A 75 2.94 -1.64 -8.69
N GLN A 76 3.18 -0.97 -7.57
CA GLN A 76 4.32 -1.23 -6.68
C GLN A 76 3.95 -0.94 -5.24
N VAL A 77 4.51 -1.72 -4.33
CA VAL A 77 4.48 -1.50 -2.89
C VAL A 77 5.91 -1.45 -2.39
N CYS A 78 6.29 -0.30 -1.82
CA CYS A 78 7.58 -0.11 -1.18
C CYS A 78 7.39 0.08 0.31
N MET A 79 8.16 -0.63 1.13
CA MET A 79 8.14 -0.50 2.58
C MET A 79 9.57 -0.51 3.14
N LYS A 80 9.80 0.24 4.20
CA LYS A 80 11.07 0.28 4.92
C LYS A 80 10.85 0.32 6.43
N TYR A 81 11.56 -0.54 7.14
CA TYR A 81 11.63 -0.58 8.59
C TYR A 81 13.09 -0.80 8.99
N GLU A 82 13.72 0.20 9.63
CA GLU A 82 15.14 0.18 9.95
C GLU A 82 16.02 -0.18 8.72
N ASN A 83 16.68 -1.34 8.76
CA ASN A 83 17.52 -1.89 7.70
C ASN A 83 16.79 -2.89 6.78
N LEU A 84 15.51 -3.16 7.05
CA LEU A 84 14.66 -4.01 6.22
C LEU A 84 13.97 -3.17 5.15
N GLN A 85 14.00 -3.67 3.91
CA GLN A 85 13.28 -3.09 2.79
C GLN A 85 12.46 -4.16 2.08
N PHE A 86 11.24 -3.80 1.72
CA PHE A 86 10.39 -4.57 0.83
C PHE A 86 10.08 -3.69 -0.37
N ASP A 87 10.27 -4.23 -1.56
CA ASP A 87 9.98 -3.56 -2.83
C ASP A 87 9.43 -4.62 -3.77
N ALA A 88 8.14 -4.53 -4.06
CA ALA A 88 7.46 -5.49 -4.90
C ALA A 88 6.58 -4.80 -5.93
N PHE A 89 6.66 -5.27 -7.16
CA PHE A 89 5.81 -4.85 -8.25
C PHE A 89 4.67 -5.84 -8.47
N VAL A 90 3.55 -5.35 -9.00
CA VAL A 90 2.34 -6.14 -9.29
C VAL A 90 1.93 -5.89 -10.73
N THR A 91 1.72 -6.94 -11.52
CA THR A 91 1.19 -6.80 -12.89
C THR A 91 -0.27 -6.37 -12.82
N PRO A 92 -0.65 -5.19 -13.35
CA PRO A 92 -2.04 -4.75 -13.34
C PRO A 92 -2.88 -5.55 -14.33
N THR A 93 -4.17 -5.72 -14.03
CA THR A 93 -5.13 -6.37 -14.94
C THR A 93 -5.71 -5.40 -15.96
N LYS A 94 -5.59 -4.08 -15.73
CA LYS A 94 -5.98 -2.99 -16.63
C LYS A 94 -4.75 -2.26 -17.20
N SER A 95 -4.98 -1.42 -18.20
CA SER A 95 -3.96 -0.52 -18.74
C SER A 95 -3.59 0.55 -17.72
N ILE A 96 -2.32 0.96 -17.74
CA ILE A 96 -1.81 2.05 -16.92
C ILE A 96 -2.09 3.37 -17.64
N ASP A 97 -2.52 4.41 -16.91
CA ASP A 97 -2.75 5.72 -17.51
C ASP A 97 -1.41 6.32 -18.02
N PRO A 98 -1.38 6.92 -19.22
CA PRO A 98 -0.17 7.53 -19.75
C PRO A 98 0.47 8.56 -18.82
N GLN A 99 -0.31 9.30 -18.04
CA GLN A 99 0.23 10.27 -17.06
C GLN A 99 0.91 9.54 -15.89
N ALA A 100 0.33 8.44 -15.40
CA ALA A 100 0.96 7.62 -14.38
C ALA A 100 2.27 7.02 -14.90
N THR A 101 2.27 6.48 -16.12
CA THR A 101 3.48 5.96 -16.80
C THR A 101 4.57 7.02 -16.88
N LYS A 102 4.21 8.28 -17.19
CA LYS A 102 5.17 9.39 -17.26
C LYS A 102 5.78 9.72 -15.89
N ILE A 103 5.03 9.56 -14.81
CA ILE A 103 5.46 9.91 -13.44
C ILE A 103 6.35 8.81 -12.86
N ASN A 104 5.91 7.55 -12.93
CA ASN A 104 6.61 6.44 -12.26
C ASN A 104 7.40 5.52 -13.21
N GLY A 105 7.31 5.75 -14.52
CA GLY A 105 8.03 4.95 -15.52
C GLY A 105 7.46 3.55 -15.74
N LEU A 106 6.36 3.18 -15.07
CA LEU A 106 5.74 1.88 -15.18
C LEU A 106 4.79 1.84 -16.38
N SER A 107 5.00 0.89 -17.27
CA SER A 107 4.12 0.64 -18.41
C SER A 107 3.77 -0.84 -18.50
N ARG A 108 2.60 -1.12 -19.07
CA ARG A 108 2.16 -2.49 -19.33
C ARG A 108 2.05 -2.69 -20.82
N VAL A 109 2.76 -3.69 -21.32
CA VAL A 109 2.68 -4.13 -22.72
C VAL A 109 2.18 -5.58 -22.71
N HIS A 110 1.04 -5.83 -23.34
CA HIS A 110 0.29 -7.09 -23.24
C HIS A 110 -0.04 -7.50 -21.79
N LYS A 111 0.76 -8.42 -21.22
CA LYS A 111 0.61 -8.98 -19.86
C LYS A 111 1.90 -8.83 -19.02
N GLN A 112 2.86 -8.07 -19.52
CA GLN A 112 4.14 -7.86 -18.88
C GLN A 112 4.24 -6.42 -18.38
N LEU A 113 4.82 -6.26 -17.20
CA LEU A 113 5.10 -4.95 -16.61
C LEU A 113 6.53 -4.53 -16.96
N PHE A 114 6.72 -3.27 -17.30
CA PHE A 114 8.01 -2.69 -17.64
C PHE A 114 8.26 -1.47 -16.78
N LEU A 115 9.50 -1.29 -16.32
CA LEU A 115 9.98 -0.08 -15.68
C LEU A 115 10.98 0.61 -16.60
N ASN A 116 10.66 1.82 -17.06
CA ASN A 116 11.49 2.60 -17.98
C ASN A 116 11.93 1.79 -19.22
N GLY A 117 11.00 0.99 -19.77
CA GLY A 117 11.22 0.15 -20.94
C GLY A 117 11.93 -1.18 -20.67
N LYS A 118 12.33 -1.48 -19.43
CA LYS A 118 12.90 -2.78 -19.05
C LYS A 118 11.82 -3.70 -18.47
N GLU A 119 11.69 -4.90 -19.03
CA GLU A 119 10.72 -5.90 -18.53
C GLU A 119 11.03 -6.28 -17.08
N LEU A 120 10.01 -6.29 -16.25
CA LEU A 120 10.07 -6.78 -14.88
C LEU A 120 9.62 -8.25 -14.85
N TYR A 121 10.54 -9.12 -14.46
CA TYR A 121 10.23 -10.51 -14.17
C TYR A 121 9.62 -10.62 -12.78
N LEU A 122 8.30 -10.53 -12.72
CA LEU A 122 7.57 -10.72 -11.47
C LEU A 122 7.46 -12.21 -11.20
N LYS A 123 8.13 -12.68 -10.15
CA LYS A 123 7.77 -13.96 -9.56
C LYS A 123 6.39 -13.76 -8.95
N ASN A 124 5.44 -14.63 -9.30
CA ASN A 124 4.17 -14.71 -8.57
C ASN A 124 4.51 -14.65 -7.07
N LEU A 125 3.89 -13.75 -6.31
CA LEU A 125 3.97 -13.77 -4.86
C LEU A 125 3.38 -15.12 -4.42
N CYS A 126 4.22 -16.14 -4.40
CA CYS A 126 3.89 -17.46 -3.94
C CYS A 126 3.59 -17.32 -2.46
N THR A 127 2.60 -18.06 -1.98
CA THR A 127 2.14 -18.14 -0.59
C THR A 127 3.26 -18.38 0.43
N SER A 128 4.49 -18.70 -0.01
CA SER A 128 5.69 -18.73 0.84
C SER A 128 6.07 -17.37 1.44
N CYS A 129 5.70 -16.23 0.84
CA CYS A 129 5.95 -14.91 1.42
C CYS A 129 4.95 -14.53 2.53
N LEU A 130 3.89 -15.31 2.73
CA LEU A 130 2.93 -15.19 3.85
C LEU A 130 3.33 -16.03 5.07
N ASN A 131 4.46 -16.75 4.98
CA ASN A 131 5.02 -17.54 6.08
C ASN A 131 6.24 -16.85 6.73
N LEU A 132 6.28 -15.52 6.73
CA LEU A 132 7.09 -14.78 7.69
C LEU A 132 6.32 -14.69 9.01
#